data_AF-A0A962RSE6-F1
#
_entry.id   AF-A0A962RSE6-F1
#
_cell.length_a   1.000
_cell.length_b   1.000
_cell.length_c   1.000
_cell.angle_alpha   90.00
_cell.angle_beta   90.00
_cell.angle_gamma   90.00
#
_symmetry.space_group_name_H-M   'P 1'
#
loop_
_entity.id
_entity.type
_entity.pdbx_description
1 polymer ?
#
loop_
_entity_poly.entity_id
_entity_poly.type
_entity_poly.pdbx_seq_one_letter_code
_entity_poly.pdbx_strand_id
1 'polypeptide(L)'
;MRLRFDGSAERRLRMALALFFVALVVPGALLIARAFGQVQWQEFHHYRTLAEQLAGGVERELDAAVRGEEARGFDDYAFARRGDDGARSPLAAYPPASGLPGLVGYFQVDSAGRYSSPLLPAGDVAAGDLADLAARRALDARLRAILESASVAAAPPARVDADQRAATATAVAAPAAVPAADNLFERLRQAEGQRQALS
;
A
#
# COMPACT_ATOMS: atom_id res chain seq x y z
N MET A 1 75.88 46.07 -5.24
CA MET A 1 74.53 46.59 -4.92
C MET A 1 73.79 45.51 -4.14
N ARG A 2 73.87 45.54 -2.80
CA ARG A 2 73.24 44.53 -1.93
C ARG A 2 71.73 44.82 -1.87
N LEU A 3 70.93 43.95 -2.48
CA LEU A 3 69.48 43.98 -2.35
C LEU A 3 69.13 43.61 -0.90
N ARG A 4 68.79 44.63 -0.10
CA ARG A 4 68.22 44.45 1.23
C ARG A 4 66.83 43.87 1.02
N PHE A 5 66.66 42.58 1.24
CA PHE A 5 65.35 41.98 1.36
C PHE A 5 64.78 42.38 2.71
N ASP A 6 63.98 43.43 2.66
CA ASP A 6 63.21 43.95 3.78
C ASP A 6 62.15 42.92 4.15
N GLY A 7 62.00 42.55 5.43
CA GLY A 7 61.04 41.53 5.89
C GLY A 7 59.57 41.85 5.55
N SER A 8 59.32 43.11 5.15
CA SER A 8 58.07 43.60 4.58
C SER A 8 57.75 42.98 3.21
N ALA A 9 58.75 42.71 2.36
CA ALA A 9 58.57 42.10 1.04
C ALA A 9 58.15 40.63 1.16
N GLU A 10 58.74 39.90 2.11
CA GLU A 10 58.39 38.50 2.39
C GLU A 10 56.96 38.39 2.93
N ARG A 11 56.57 39.31 3.83
CA ARG A 11 55.20 39.38 4.38
C ARG A 11 54.16 39.75 3.32
N ARG A 12 54.48 40.67 2.39
CA ARG A 12 53.61 41.03 1.25
C ARG A 12 53.46 39.88 0.26
N LEU A 13 54.52 39.13 0.00
CA LEU A 13 54.48 37.96 -0.88
C LEU A 13 53.62 36.84 -0.28
N ARG A 14 53.76 36.58 1.03
CA ARG A 14 52.90 35.61 1.74
C ARG A 14 51.43 36.02 1.75
N MET A 15 51.13 37.31 1.92
CA MET A 15 49.76 37.84 1.83
C MET A 15 49.18 37.71 0.41
N ALA A 16 49.97 38.03 -0.63
CA ALA A 16 49.53 37.88 -2.01
C ALA A 16 49.23 36.42 -2.35
N LEU A 17 50.07 35.49 -1.89
CA LEU A 17 49.86 34.05 -2.09
C LEU A 17 48.64 33.53 -1.32
N ALA A 18 48.43 33.97 -0.08
CA ALA A 18 47.24 33.63 0.69
C ALA A 18 45.95 34.15 0.01
N LEU A 19 45.98 35.38 -0.50
CA LEU A 19 44.84 35.98 -1.20
C LEU A 19 44.54 35.25 -2.52
N PHE A 20 45.58 34.84 -3.25
CA PHE A 20 45.43 33.98 -4.43
C PHE A 20 44.81 32.61 -4.08
N PHE A 21 45.28 31.98 -3.00
CA PHE A 21 44.74 30.70 -2.54
C PHE A 21 43.27 30.82 -2.13
N VAL A 22 42.91 31.88 -1.40
CA VAL A 22 41.52 32.15 -1.01
C VAL A 22 40.64 32.42 -2.23
N ALA A 23 41.13 33.23 -3.18
CA ALA A 23 40.41 33.50 -4.43
C ALA A 23 40.19 32.23 -5.28
N LEU A 24 41.02 31.20 -5.13
CA LEU A 24 40.86 29.91 -5.80
C LEU A 24 39.92 28.96 -5.04
N VAL A 25 40.05 28.90 -3.70
CA VAL A 25 39.31 27.94 -2.86
C VAL A 25 37.85 28.36 -2.67
N VAL A 26 37.58 29.65 -2.49
CA VAL A 26 36.22 30.17 -2.25
C VAL A 26 35.23 29.78 -3.35
N PRO A 27 35.50 30.02 -4.66
CA PRO A 27 34.57 29.63 -5.72
C PRO A 27 34.41 28.12 -5.85
N GLY A 28 35.48 27.34 -5.60
CA GLY A 28 35.42 25.87 -5.61
C GLY A 28 34.52 25.32 -4.50
N ALA A 29 34.67 25.81 -3.28
CA ALA A 29 33.85 25.41 -2.14
C ALA A 29 32.37 25.79 -2.32
N LEU A 30 32.10 26.98 -2.88
CA LEU A 30 30.75 27.43 -3.24
C LEU A 30 30.07 26.51 -4.27
N LEU A 31 30.84 26.04 -5.27
CA LEU A 31 30.33 25.15 -6.30
C LEU A 31 29.95 23.78 -5.73
N ILE A 32 30.80 23.24 -4.86
CA ILE A 32 30.57 21.96 -4.18
C ILE A 32 29.31 22.06 -3.29
N ALA A 33 29.19 23.12 -2.50
CA ALA A 33 28.02 23.34 -1.64
C ALA A 33 26.70 23.42 -2.44
N ARG A 34 26.73 24.01 -3.65
CA ARG A 34 25.57 24.08 -4.55
C ARG A 34 25.20 22.73 -5.16
N ALA A 35 26.19 21.88 -5.46
CA ALA A 35 25.97 20.57 -6.07
C ALA A 35 25.35 19.55 -5.10
N PHE A 36 25.72 19.59 -3.82
CA PHE A 36 25.17 18.68 -2.81
C PHE A 36 23.68 18.89 -2.52
N GLY A 37 23.15 20.10 -2.73
CA GLY A 37 21.74 20.41 -2.49
C GLY A 37 20.77 19.68 -3.42
N GLN A 38 21.21 19.24 -4.60
CA GLN A 38 20.33 18.54 -5.56
C GLN A 38 20.21 17.04 -5.30
N VAL A 39 21.17 16.44 -4.60
CA VAL A 39 21.22 14.99 -4.37
C VAL A 39 20.09 14.53 -3.44
N GLN A 40 19.72 15.36 -2.47
CA GLN A 40 18.68 15.02 -1.48
C GLN A 40 17.28 14.97 -2.09
N TRP A 41 17.04 15.70 -3.19
CA TRP A 41 15.73 15.71 -3.86
C TRP A 41 15.54 14.52 -4.83
N GLN A 42 16.63 13.89 -5.29
CA GLN A 42 16.55 12.75 -6.20
C GLN A 42 16.03 11.49 -5.51
N GLU A 43 16.44 11.24 -4.26
CA GLU A 43 16.01 10.06 -3.51
C GLU A 43 14.51 10.09 -3.21
N PHE A 44 13.97 11.26 -2.83
CA PHE A 44 12.54 11.41 -2.58
C PHE A 44 11.69 11.14 -3.83
N HIS A 45 12.06 11.72 -4.98
CA HIS A 45 11.35 11.49 -6.24
C HIS A 45 11.47 10.04 -6.72
N HIS A 46 12.60 9.39 -6.46
CA HIS A 46 12.81 7.99 -6.77
C HIS A 46 11.85 7.10 -5.98
N TYR A 47 11.75 7.28 -4.65
CA TYR A 47 10.81 6.51 -3.82
C TYR A 47 9.36 6.74 -4.20
N ARG A 48 8.98 7.99 -4.52
CA ARG A 48 7.63 8.30 -4.99
C ARG A 48 7.29 7.53 -6.26
N THR A 49 8.19 7.54 -7.24
CA THR A 49 7.98 6.85 -8.52
C THR A 49 7.84 5.33 -8.31
N LEU A 50 8.67 4.74 -7.43
CA LEU A 50 8.59 3.32 -7.09
C LEU A 50 7.25 2.96 -6.41
N ALA A 51 6.79 3.80 -5.48
CA ALA A 51 5.52 3.61 -4.81
C ALA A 51 4.34 3.69 -5.78
N GLU A 52 4.34 4.66 -6.71
CA GLU A 52 3.31 4.81 -7.75
C GLU A 52 3.29 3.59 -8.69
N GLN A 53 4.45 3.07 -9.08
CA GLN A 53 4.55 1.87 -9.90
C GLN A 53 4.04 0.62 -9.18
N LEU A 54 4.41 0.45 -7.91
CA LEU A 54 3.94 -0.67 -7.08
C LEU A 54 2.42 -0.61 -6.91
N ALA A 55 1.89 0.55 -6.52
CA ALA A 55 0.45 0.75 -6.35
C ALA A 55 -0.31 0.47 -7.66
N GLY A 56 0.19 0.98 -8.79
CA GLY A 56 -0.40 0.69 -10.09
C GLY A 56 -0.27 -0.78 -10.50
N GLY A 57 0.76 -1.49 -10.05
CA GLY A 57 0.91 -2.94 -10.24
C GLY A 57 -0.17 -3.72 -9.50
N VAL A 58 -0.34 -3.41 -8.21
CA VAL A 58 -1.36 -4.03 -7.34
C VAL A 58 -2.77 -3.77 -7.87
N GLU A 59 -3.07 -2.53 -8.27
CA GLU A 59 -4.39 -2.16 -8.83
C GLU A 59 -4.72 -3.01 -10.06
N ARG A 60 -3.77 -3.15 -11.00
CA ARG A 60 -4.00 -3.94 -12.22
C ARG A 60 -4.22 -5.42 -11.94
N GLU A 61 -3.49 -5.99 -10.98
CA GLU A 61 -3.66 -7.37 -10.56
C GLU A 61 -5.03 -7.58 -9.90
N LEU A 62 -5.42 -6.67 -9.01
CA LEU A 62 -6.73 -6.69 -8.36
C LEU A 62 -7.86 -6.57 -9.39
N ASP A 63 -7.76 -5.62 -10.33
CA ASP A 63 -8.75 -5.41 -11.40
C ASP A 63 -8.88 -6.63 -12.32
N ALA A 64 -7.78 -7.31 -12.62
CA ALA A 64 -7.81 -8.54 -13.40
C ALA A 64 -8.52 -9.65 -12.62
N ALA A 65 -8.26 -9.77 -11.32
CA ALA A 65 -8.86 -10.77 -10.47
C ALA A 65 -10.37 -10.51 -10.26
N VAL A 66 -10.76 -9.26 -10.01
CA VAL A 66 -12.17 -8.84 -9.86
C VAL A 66 -12.95 -9.08 -11.15
N ARG A 67 -12.41 -8.70 -12.32
CA ARG A 67 -13.08 -8.96 -13.60
C ARG A 67 -13.31 -10.45 -13.88
N GLY A 68 -12.37 -11.30 -13.49
CA GLY A 68 -12.54 -12.76 -13.59
C GLY A 68 -13.70 -13.27 -12.72
N GLU A 69 -13.94 -12.62 -11.59
CA GLU A 69 -15.01 -12.96 -10.66
C GLU A 69 -16.35 -12.36 -11.09
N GLU A 70 -16.39 -11.10 -11.53
CA GLU A 70 -17.58 -10.43 -12.09
C GLU A 70 -18.10 -11.10 -13.37
N ALA A 71 -17.25 -11.80 -14.12
CA ALA A 71 -17.67 -12.56 -15.28
C ALA A 71 -18.51 -13.80 -14.93
N ARG A 72 -18.54 -14.23 -13.66
CA ARG A 72 -19.35 -15.37 -13.21
C ARG A 72 -20.82 -14.98 -13.10
N GLY A 73 -21.71 -15.91 -13.47
CA GLY A 73 -23.14 -15.71 -13.32
C GLY A 73 -23.59 -15.84 -11.87
N PHE A 74 -24.70 -15.16 -11.52
CA PHE A 74 -25.31 -15.25 -10.18
C PHE A 74 -25.61 -16.69 -9.73
N ASP A 75 -25.97 -17.57 -10.68
CA ASP A 75 -26.29 -18.98 -10.38
C ASP A 75 -25.07 -19.82 -9.98
N ASP A 76 -23.84 -19.40 -10.34
CA ASP A 76 -22.62 -20.10 -9.93
C ASP A 76 -22.28 -19.86 -8.45
N TYR A 77 -22.88 -18.86 -7.80
CA TYR A 77 -22.71 -18.62 -6.37
C TYR A 77 -23.73 -19.40 -5.52
N ALA A 78 -24.66 -20.14 -6.14
CA ALA A 78 -25.53 -21.07 -5.44
C ALA A 78 -24.84 -22.44 -5.27
N PHE A 79 -25.24 -23.22 -4.26
CA PHE A 79 -24.69 -24.58 -4.07
C PHE A 79 -24.94 -25.50 -5.28
N ALA A 80 -26.12 -25.40 -5.88
CA ALA A 80 -26.52 -26.14 -7.07
C ALA A 80 -27.12 -25.17 -8.09
N ARG A 81 -26.74 -25.33 -9.37
CA ARG A 81 -27.22 -24.49 -10.47
C ARG A 81 -28.67 -24.81 -10.77
N ARG A 82 -29.52 -23.79 -10.90
CA ARG A 82 -30.94 -23.95 -11.21
C ARG A 82 -31.10 -24.30 -12.70
N GLY A 83 -31.66 -25.47 -13.01
CA GLY A 83 -31.98 -25.90 -14.38
C GLY A 83 -31.02 -26.92 -15.02
N ASP A 84 -29.92 -27.27 -14.35
CA ASP A 84 -28.91 -28.22 -14.84
C ASP A 84 -28.90 -29.48 -13.96
N ASP A 85 -30.02 -30.20 -13.87
CA ASP A 85 -30.23 -31.43 -13.07
C ASP A 85 -29.78 -31.40 -11.59
N GLY A 86 -29.58 -30.20 -11.02
CA GLY A 86 -29.01 -30.03 -9.68
C GLY A 86 -27.48 -30.18 -9.63
N ALA A 87 -26.78 -30.03 -10.76
CA ALA A 87 -25.34 -29.99 -10.86
C ALA A 87 -24.77 -28.97 -9.87
N ARG A 88 -23.78 -29.41 -9.10
CA ARG A 88 -23.13 -28.57 -8.08
C ARG A 88 -22.35 -27.46 -8.74
N SER A 89 -22.36 -26.28 -8.12
CA SER A 89 -21.49 -25.20 -8.53
C SER A 89 -20.01 -25.58 -8.37
N PRO A 90 -19.12 -25.11 -9.27
CA PRO A 90 -17.67 -25.21 -9.03
C PRO A 90 -17.22 -24.54 -7.73
N LEU A 91 -17.96 -23.53 -7.23
CA LEU A 91 -17.68 -22.83 -5.97
C LEU A 91 -18.14 -23.63 -4.73
N ALA A 92 -18.88 -24.72 -4.92
CA ALA A 92 -19.26 -25.65 -3.84
C ALA A 92 -18.16 -26.68 -3.51
N ALA A 93 -17.07 -26.70 -4.28
CA ALA A 93 -15.91 -27.53 -4.00
C ALA A 93 -15.26 -27.13 -2.66
N TYR A 94 -14.78 -28.14 -1.91
CA TYR A 94 -14.04 -27.92 -0.68
C TYR A 94 -12.73 -28.71 -0.75
N PRO A 95 -11.58 -28.12 -0.37
CA PRO A 95 -11.41 -26.72 0.06
C PRO A 95 -11.68 -25.71 -1.08
N PRO A 96 -12.09 -24.47 -0.77
CA PRO A 96 -12.39 -23.47 -1.78
C PRO A 96 -11.11 -23.12 -2.56
N ALA A 97 -11.07 -23.46 -3.84
CA ALA A 97 -10.00 -23.05 -4.73
C ALA A 97 -10.33 -21.65 -5.29
N SER A 98 -9.57 -20.64 -4.88
CA SER A 98 -9.72 -19.27 -5.40
C SER A 98 -8.40 -18.73 -5.91
N GLY A 99 -8.43 -18.10 -7.09
CA GLY A 99 -7.28 -17.36 -7.61
C GLY A 99 -7.06 -16.00 -6.92
N LEU A 100 -7.96 -15.58 -6.04
CA LEU A 100 -7.86 -14.30 -5.33
C LEU A 100 -7.09 -14.47 -4.02
N PRO A 101 -5.94 -13.79 -3.85
CA PRO A 101 -5.20 -13.82 -2.60
C PRO A 101 -6.03 -13.18 -1.47
N GLY A 102 -6.12 -13.86 -0.33
CA GLY A 102 -6.89 -13.39 0.83
C GLY A 102 -8.39 -13.66 0.77
N LEU A 103 -8.91 -14.32 -0.27
CA LEU A 103 -10.31 -14.73 -0.30
C LEU A 103 -10.58 -15.79 0.76
N VAL A 104 -11.57 -15.54 1.62
CA VAL A 104 -12.01 -16.48 2.65
C VAL A 104 -13.11 -17.42 2.13
N GLY A 105 -14.00 -16.90 1.28
CA GLY A 105 -15.09 -17.67 0.67
C GLY A 105 -16.11 -16.77 -0.01
N TYR A 106 -17.12 -17.39 -0.62
CA TYR A 106 -18.16 -16.71 -1.37
C TYR A 106 -19.48 -16.71 -0.60
N PHE A 107 -20.26 -15.65 -0.77
CA PHE A 107 -21.61 -15.53 -0.23
C PHE A 107 -22.49 -14.66 -1.13
N GLN A 108 -23.79 -14.82 -0.98
CA GLN A 108 -24.80 -13.96 -1.58
C GLN A 108 -25.77 -13.48 -0.51
N VAL A 109 -26.25 -12.26 -0.67
CA VAL A 109 -27.36 -11.70 0.09
C VAL A 109 -28.46 -11.36 -0.91
N ASP A 110 -29.61 -12.02 -0.78
CA ASP A 110 -30.75 -11.76 -1.67
C ASP A 110 -31.43 -10.41 -1.35
N SER A 111 -32.40 -10.00 -2.17
CA SER A 111 -33.17 -8.76 -1.96
C SER A 111 -34.00 -8.76 -0.68
N ALA A 112 -34.23 -9.92 -0.06
CA ALA A 112 -34.86 -10.06 1.24
C ALA A 112 -33.86 -10.06 2.40
N GLY A 113 -32.56 -9.85 2.12
CA GLY A 113 -31.49 -9.84 3.12
C GLY A 113 -31.05 -11.24 3.57
N ARG A 114 -31.44 -12.31 2.87
CA ARG A 114 -31.07 -13.67 3.24
C ARG A 114 -29.67 -14.00 2.75
N TYR A 115 -28.81 -14.36 3.68
CA TYR A 115 -27.49 -14.91 3.41
C TYR A 115 -27.58 -16.33 2.84
N SER A 116 -26.79 -16.60 1.79
CA SER A 116 -26.55 -17.94 1.25
C SER A 116 -25.09 -18.08 0.83
N SER A 117 -24.54 -19.29 0.92
CA SER A 117 -23.16 -19.59 0.51
C SER A 117 -23.13 -20.84 -0.35
N PRO A 118 -22.28 -20.92 -1.39
CA PRO A 118 -22.13 -22.13 -2.20
C PRO A 118 -21.51 -23.29 -1.43
N LEU A 119 -20.97 -23.08 -0.22
CA LEU A 119 -20.36 -24.15 0.58
C LEU A 119 -21.37 -25.11 1.20
N LEU A 120 -22.59 -24.63 1.45
CA LEU A 120 -23.69 -25.39 2.03
C LEU A 120 -24.97 -25.21 1.21
N PRO A 121 -25.74 -26.30 0.98
CA PRO A 121 -27.04 -26.20 0.34
C PRO A 121 -28.03 -25.44 1.22
N ALA A 122 -29.04 -24.85 0.59
CA ALA A 122 -30.15 -24.24 1.31
C ALA A 122 -30.98 -25.34 1.99
N GLY A 123 -31.00 -25.33 3.32
CA GLY A 123 -31.76 -26.27 4.15
C GLY A 123 -30.90 -27.38 4.77
N ASP A 124 -31.23 -27.77 6.00
CA ASP A 124 -30.42 -28.70 6.81
C ASP A 124 -30.39 -30.14 6.26
N VAL A 125 -31.46 -30.56 5.60
CA VAL A 125 -31.65 -31.92 5.09
C VAL A 125 -30.72 -32.26 3.93
N ALA A 126 -30.31 -31.29 3.12
CA ALA A 126 -29.42 -31.51 1.97
C ALA A 126 -27.93 -31.50 2.36
N ALA A 127 -27.59 -30.98 3.55
CA ALA A 127 -26.20 -30.86 3.99
C ALA A 127 -25.66 -32.15 4.63
N GLY A 128 -26.52 -33.07 5.06
CA GLY A 128 -26.15 -34.26 5.82
C GLY A 128 -25.22 -35.24 5.11
N ASP A 129 -25.20 -35.24 3.77
CA ASP A 129 -24.44 -36.17 2.93
C ASP A 129 -23.16 -35.55 2.33
N LEU A 130 -22.72 -34.39 2.83
CA LEU A 130 -21.54 -33.71 2.32
C LEU A 130 -20.27 -34.15 3.04
N ALA A 131 -19.24 -34.49 2.27
CA ALA A 131 -17.89 -34.66 2.80
C ALA A 131 -17.40 -33.36 3.48
N ASP A 132 -16.65 -33.52 4.57
CA ASP A 132 -16.08 -32.43 5.36
C ASP A 132 -17.11 -31.43 5.91
N LEU A 133 -18.35 -31.90 6.17
CA LEU A 133 -19.47 -31.06 6.64
C LEU A 133 -19.11 -30.20 7.85
N ALA A 134 -18.36 -30.73 8.82
CA ALA A 134 -17.92 -29.97 9.99
C ALA A 134 -17.02 -28.78 9.60
N ALA A 135 -16.08 -28.99 8.68
CA ALA A 135 -15.16 -27.95 8.23
C ALA A 135 -15.88 -26.91 7.35
N ARG A 136 -16.80 -27.35 6.49
CA ARG A 136 -17.67 -26.47 5.70
C ARG A 136 -18.54 -25.59 6.59
N ARG A 137 -19.16 -26.16 7.65
CA ARG A 137 -19.94 -25.40 8.64
C ARG A 137 -19.09 -24.40 9.41
N ALA A 138 -17.87 -24.77 9.79
CA ALA A 138 -16.95 -23.85 10.46
C ALA A 138 -16.57 -22.66 9.57
N LEU A 139 -16.34 -22.92 8.27
CA LEU A 139 -16.05 -21.86 7.31
C LEU A 139 -17.26 -20.93 7.07
N ASP A 140 -18.47 -21.48 6.94
CA ASP A 140 -19.69 -20.68 6.83
C ASP A 140 -19.93 -19.81 8.08
N ALA A 141 -19.73 -20.37 9.27
CA ALA A 141 -19.84 -19.62 10.53
C ALA A 141 -18.82 -18.47 10.59
N ARG A 142 -17.59 -18.70 10.11
CA ARG A 142 -16.56 -17.65 10.00
C ARG A 142 -16.96 -16.55 9.04
N LEU A 143 -17.53 -16.89 7.87
CA LEU A 143 -17.99 -15.90 6.89
C LEU A 143 -19.10 -15.01 7.48
N ARG A 144 -20.07 -15.60 8.19
CA ARG A 144 -21.12 -14.86 8.87
C ARG A 144 -20.57 -13.91 9.95
N ALA A 145 -19.66 -14.39 10.78
CA ALA A 145 -19.04 -13.56 11.82
C ALA A 145 -18.28 -12.36 11.22
N ILE A 146 -17.58 -12.55 10.09
CA ILE A 146 -16.94 -11.45 9.36
C ILE A 146 -17.98 -10.46 8.86
N LEU A 147 -19.07 -10.93 8.23
CA LEU A 147 -20.13 -10.06 7.72
C LEU A 147 -20.80 -9.25 8.82
N GLU A 148 -21.10 -9.87 9.97
CA GLU A 148 -21.66 -9.21 11.14
C GLU A 148 -20.71 -8.12 11.67
N SER A 149 -19.43 -8.45 11.84
CA SER A 149 -18.43 -7.46 12.29
C SER A 149 -18.24 -6.30 11.31
N ALA A 150 -18.26 -6.57 10.01
CA ALA A 150 -18.14 -5.55 8.97
C ALA A 150 -19.41 -4.67 8.88
N SER A 151 -20.59 -5.25 9.07
CA SER A 151 -21.85 -4.51 9.05
C SER A 151 -21.96 -3.49 10.19
N VAL A 152 -21.38 -3.79 11.35
CA VAL A 152 -21.31 -2.87 12.49
C VAL A 152 -20.36 -1.69 12.21
N ALA A 153 -19.33 -1.90 11.38
CA ALA A 153 -18.41 -0.85 10.96
C ALA A 153 -18.92 -0.04 9.75
N ALA A 154 -19.85 -0.59 8.98
CA ALA A 154 -20.41 0.06 7.80
C ALA A 154 -21.52 1.06 8.19
N ALA A 155 -21.13 2.31 8.46
CA ALA A 155 -22.02 3.44 8.18
C ALA A 155 -22.51 3.32 6.71
N PRO A 156 -23.78 3.65 6.41
CA PRO A 156 -24.36 3.41 5.09
C PRO A 156 -23.44 3.97 4.01
N PRO A 157 -23.11 3.19 2.95
CA PRO A 157 -22.26 3.68 1.90
C PRO A 157 -22.99 4.85 1.26
N ALA A 158 -22.48 6.07 1.48
CA ALA A 158 -22.77 7.18 0.59
C ALA A 158 -22.49 6.64 -0.81
N ARG A 159 -23.52 6.58 -1.65
CA ARG A 159 -23.39 6.15 -3.03
C ARG A 159 -22.18 6.86 -3.60
N VAL A 160 -21.14 6.09 -3.92
CA VAL A 160 -19.95 6.65 -4.54
C VAL A 160 -20.34 6.90 -5.98
N ASP A 161 -21.01 8.03 -6.21
CA ASP A 161 -21.29 8.52 -7.55
C ASP A 161 -19.95 8.58 -8.31
N ALA A 162 -19.94 8.17 -9.57
CA ALA A 162 -18.71 8.08 -10.36
C ALA A 162 -17.94 9.42 -10.42
N ASP A 163 -18.64 10.55 -10.27
CA ASP A 163 -18.04 11.89 -10.12
C ASP A 163 -17.19 12.03 -8.84
N GLN A 164 -17.55 11.31 -7.78
CA GLN A 164 -16.82 11.36 -6.51
C GLN A 164 -15.53 10.54 -6.55
N ARG A 165 -15.36 9.58 -7.47
CA ARG A 165 -14.04 8.96 -7.74
C ARG A 165 -13.07 9.94 -8.39
N ALA A 166 -13.54 10.80 -9.29
CA ALA A 166 -12.73 11.87 -9.86
C ALA A 166 -12.42 12.98 -8.83
N ALA A 167 -13.38 13.30 -7.96
CA ALA A 167 -13.17 14.26 -6.87
C ALA A 167 -12.27 13.69 -5.75
N THR A 168 -12.35 12.40 -5.44
CA THR A 168 -11.47 11.73 -4.45
C THR A 168 -10.07 11.53 -5.02
N ALA A 169 -9.90 11.24 -6.31
CA ALA A 169 -8.59 11.27 -6.96
C ALA A 169 -7.97 12.67 -6.93
N THR A 170 -8.79 13.73 -7.01
CA THR A 170 -8.33 15.12 -6.89
C THR A 170 -8.07 15.53 -5.43
N ALA A 171 -8.84 15.01 -4.47
CA ALA A 171 -8.67 15.30 -3.04
C ALA A 171 -7.52 14.48 -2.39
N VAL A 172 -7.21 13.30 -2.92
CA VAL A 172 -5.99 12.54 -2.60
C VAL A 172 -4.75 13.17 -3.27
N ALA A 173 -4.95 13.94 -4.35
CA ALA A 173 -3.91 14.75 -4.99
C ALA A 173 -3.75 16.16 -4.37
N ALA A 174 -4.67 16.60 -3.50
CA ALA A 174 -4.40 17.74 -2.64
C ALA A 174 -3.35 17.30 -1.62
N PRO A 175 -2.24 18.04 -1.44
CA PRO A 175 -1.27 17.69 -0.42
C PRO A 175 -1.96 17.83 0.94
N ALA A 176 -2.52 16.73 1.45
CA ALA A 176 -2.38 16.45 2.86
C ALA A 176 -0.87 16.48 3.07
N ALA A 177 -0.38 17.63 3.51
CA ALA A 177 0.96 17.78 4.00
C ALA A 177 1.10 16.69 5.05
N VAL A 178 1.68 15.55 4.65
CA VAL A 178 2.11 14.51 5.54
C VAL A 178 3.02 15.26 6.50
N PRO A 179 2.60 15.54 7.74
CA PRO A 179 3.52 16.15 8.66
C PRO A 179 4.52 15.04 8.96
N ALA A 180 5.67 15.20 8.32
CA ALA A 180 6.95 14.72 8.77
C ALA A 180 7.25 13.23 8.52
N ALA A 181 7.82 12.98 7.35
CA ALA A 181 8.93 12.03 7.25
C ALA A 181 10.07 12.41 8.23
N ASP A 182 10.25 13.71 8.52
CA ASP A 182 11.19 14.22 9.53
C ASP A 182 10.96 13.60 10.93
N ASN A 183 9.70 13.36 11.31
CA ASN A 183 9.33 12.85 12.64
C ASN A 183 9.52 11.33 12.75
N LEU A 184 9.60 10.59 11.64
CA LEU A 184 9.77 9.14 11.70
C LEU A 184 11.22 8.78 12.05
N PHE A 185 12.18 9.45 11.41
CA PHE A 185 13.61 9.23 11.66
C PHE A 185 14.05 9.70 13.04
N GLU A 186 13.46 10.78 13.58
CA GLU A 186 13.68 11.19 14.97
C GLU A 186 13.14 10.18 15.99
N ARG A 187 11.95 9.64 15.73
CA ARG A 187 11.33 8.63 16.62
C ARG A 187 12.13 7.32 16.65
N LEU A 188 12.71 6.90 15.52
CA LEU A 188 13.58 5.72 15.47
C LEU A 188 14.90 5.94 16.22
N ARG A 189 15.53 7.12 16.07
CA ARG A 189 16.73 7.48 16.85
C ARG A 189 16.48 7.51 18.36
N GLN A 190 15.34 8.04 18.78
CA GLN A 190 14.96 8.05 20.20
C GLN A 190 14.72 6.63 20.73
N ALA A 191 14.09 5.75 19.94
CA ALA A 191 13.85 4.36 20.32
C ALA A 191 15.15 3.54 20.45
N GLU A 192 16.16 3.82 19.62
CA GLU A 192 17.48 3.18 19.71
C GLU A 192 18.29 3.68 20.91
N GLY A 193 18.23 4.98 21.22
CA GLY A 193 18.90 5.54 22.40
C GLY A 193 18.32 5.03 23.74
N GLN A 194 17.01 4.78 23.81
CA GLN A 194 16.38 4.22 25.00
C GLN A 194 16.75 2.76 25.28
N ARG A 195 17.08 1.98 24.24
CA ARG A 195 17.53 0.59 24.41
C ARG A 195 18.95 0.46 24.94
N GLN A 196 19.80 1.47 24.72
CA GLN A 196 21.18 1.47 25.22
C GLN A 196 21.31 1.96 26.67
N ALA A 197 20.30 2.65 27.21
CA ALA A 197 20.28 3.13 28.59
C ALA A 197 19.75 2.09 29.62
N LEU A 198 19.30 0.93 29.14
CA LEU A 198 18.72 -0.15 29.96
C LEU A 198 19.61 -1.42 30.02
N SER A 199 20.85 -1.34 29.53
CA SER A 199 21.89 -2.37 29.72
C SER A 199 23.04 -1.82 30.55
#